data_AF-A0A349DPX2-F1
#
_entry.id   AF-A0A349DPX2-F1
#
_cell.length_a   1.000
_cell.length_b   1.000
_cell.length_c   1.000
_cell.angle_alpha   90.00
_cell.angle_beta   90.00
_cell.angle_gamma   90.00
#
_symmetry.space_group_name_H-M   'P 1'
#
loop_
_entity.id
_entity.type
_entity.pdbx_description
1 polymer ?
#
loop_
_entity_poly.entity_id
_entity_poly.type
_entity_poly.pdbx_seq_one_letter_code
_entity_poly.pdbx_strand_id
1 'polypeptide(L)'
;MEGINQAQWERAKEIARQRQKRFKRQVKVQIAPGTWIYVPKEFTRSKQKLRAFLAQRKERVRQKARQETQEQKDRQQRSKTTYHANRNQQKAKVKRIMGSSSSEQKK
;
A
#
# COMPACT_ATOMS: atom_id res chain seq x y z
N MET A 1 5.27 29.60 7.87
CA MET A 1 5.68 28.26 8.36
C MET A 1 4.84 27.95 9.57
N GLU A 2 3.80 27.12 9.44
CA GLU A 2 3.05 26.66 10.60
C GLU A 2 3.95 25.72 11.41
N GLY A 3 4.37 26.17 12.59
CA GLY A 3 5.16 25.37 13.51
C GLY A 3 4.39 24.12 13.93
N ILE A 4 5.11 23.01 14.13
CA ILE A 4 4.52 21.77 14.66
C ILE A 4 3.79 22.12 15.95
N ASN A 5 2.46 21.92 15.97
CA ASN A 5 1.63 22.19 17.13
C ASN A 5 2.16 21.37 18.32
N GLN A 6 2.21 21.94 19.52
CA GLN A 6 2.76 21.30 20.72
C GLN A 6 2.18 19.91 20.98
N ALA A 7 0.90 19.70 20.65
CA ALA A 7 0.25 18.39 20.72
C ALA A 7 0.83 17.36 19.72
N GLN A 8 1.24 17.78 18.51
CA GLN A 8 1.89 16.92 17.52
C GLN A 8 3.31 16.54 17.98
N TRP A 9 4.02 17.47 18.62
CA TRP A 9 5.36 17.23 19.15
C TRP A 9 5.35 16.23 20.32
N GLU A 10 4.41 16.36 21.25
CA GLU A 10 4.24 15.39 22.35
C GLU A 10 3.84 14.00 21.83
N ARG A 11 2.92 13.91 20.86
CA ARG A 11 2.60 12.63 20.20
C ARG A 11 3.82 12.01 19.52
N ALA A 12 4.63 12.81 18.81
CA ALA A 12 5.83 12.33 18.15
C ALA A 12 6.87 11.80 19.15
N LYS A 13 7.05 12.50 20.27
CA LYS A 13 7.90 12.05 21.38
C LYS A 13 7.43 10.72 21.98
N GLU A 14 6.13 10.58 22.20
CA GLU A 14 5.57 9.35 22.77
C GLU A 14 5.76 8.16 21.82
N ILE A 15 5.49 8.36 20.52
CA ILE A 15 5.76 7.35 19.49
C ILE A 15 7.24 6.98 19.46
N ALA A 16 8.15 7.96 19.53
CA ALA A 16 9.59 7.72 19.56
C ALA A 16 9.99 6.91 20.81
N ARG A 17 9.44 7.25 21.98
CA ARG A 17 9.68 6.53 23.24
C ARG A 17 9.17 5.08 23.17
N GLN A 18 7.98 4.85 22.62
CA GLN A 18 7.44 3.51 22.40
C GLN A 18 8.32 2.68 21.45
N ARG A 19 8.77 3.29 20.34
CA ARG A 19 9.69 2.65 19.38
C ARG A 19 11.03 2.31 20.03
N GLN A 20 11.63 3.22 20.79
CA GLN A 20 12.87 2.96 21.54
C GLN A 20 12.72 1.80 22.53
N LYS A 21 11.61 1.75 23.29
CA LYS A 21 11.32 0.61 24.19
C LYS A 21 11.24 -0.72 23.43
N ARG A 22 10.61 -0.74 22.26
CA ARG A 22 10.57 -1.92 21.37
C ARG A 22 11.97 -2.32 20.90
N PHE A 23 12.79 -1.36 20.47
CA PHE A 23 14.15 -1.64 20.00
C PHE A 23 15.08 -2.19 21.09
N LYS A 24 14.94 -1.77 22.36
CA LYS A 24 15.73 -2.32 23.48
C LYS A 24 15.61 -3.84 23.65
N ARG A 25 14.46 -4.40 23.26
CA ARG A 25 14.17 -5.85 23.32
C ARG A 25 14.45 -6.57 22.01
N GLN A 26 14.98 -5.88 21.00
CA GLN A 26 15.34 -6.46 19.73
C GLN A 26 16.86 -6.54 19.57
N VAL A 27 17.31 -7.43 18.69
CA VAL A 27 18.69 -7.58 18.25
C VAL A 27 18.74 -7.52 16.73
N LYS A 28 19.79 -6.91 16.22
CA LYS A 28 20.04 -6.81 14.78
C LYS A 28 20.72 -8.09 14.32
N VAL A 29 20.09 -8.84 13.43
CA VAL A 29 20.56 -10.13 12.91
C VAL A 29 20.78 -10.00 11.41
N GLN A 30 21.93 -10.47 10.93
CA GLN A 30 22.21 -10.58 9.50
C GLN A 30 21.58 -11.85 8.96
N ILE A 31 20.75 -11.74 7.92
CA ILE A 31 20.08 -12.89 7.29
C ILE A 31 20.62 -13.20 5.89
N ALA A 32 21.25 -12.21 5.25
CA ALA A 32 21.92 -12.32 3.95
C ALA A 32 22.99 -11.21 3.85
N PRO A 33 23.94 -11.29 2.90
CA PRO A 33 24.84 -10.18 2.61
C PRO A 33 24.05 -8.88 2.41
N GLY A 34 24.47 -7.81 3.09
CA GLY A 34 23.79 -6.50 3.05
C GLY A 34 22.39 -6.42 3.69
N THR A 35 21.81 -7.53 4.16
CA THR A 35 20.44 -7.56 4.70
C THR A 35 20.41 -7.81 6.20
N TRP A 36 19.96 -6.80 6.95
CA TRP A 36 19.83 -6.85 8.40
C TRP A 36 18.38 -6.70 8.83
N ILE A 37 17.96 -7.47 9.83
CA ILE A 37 16.62 -7.37 10.41
C ILE A 37 16.70 -7.25 11.93
N TYR A 38 15.72 -6.58 12.52
CA TYR A 38 15.53 -6.57 13.97
C TYR A 38 14.63 -7.73 14.40
N VAL A 39 15.13 -8.59 15.27
CA VAL A 39 14.42 -9.76 15.81
C VAL A 39 14.28 -9.59 17.32
N PRO A 40 13.13 -9.90 17.94
CA PRO A 40 13.01 -9.87 19.39
C PRO A 40 13.99 -10.86 20.04
N LYS A 41 14.68 -10.42 21.10
CA LYS A 41 15.73 -11.17 21.83
C LYS A 41 15.27 -12.56 22.28
N GLU A 42 14.00 -12.68 22.62
CA GLU A 42 13.32 -13.92 23.01
C GLU A 42 13.34 -15.01 21.93
N PHE A 43 13.32 -14.63 20.64
CA PHE A 43 13.43 -15.59 19.53
C PHE A 43 14.88 -15.91 19.15
N THR A 44 15.84 -15.02 19.46
CA THR A 44 17.25 -15.24 19.13
C THR A 44 17.98 -16.13 20.13
N ARG A 45 17.41 -16.39 21.30
CA ARG A 45 17.96 -17.31 22.32
C ARG A 45 17.97 -18.78 21.87
N SER A 46 17.16 -19.16 20.88
CA SER A 46 17.09 -20.53 20.37
C SER A 46 17.11 -20.54 18.85
N LYS A 47 17.99 -21.37 18.27
CA LYS A 47 18.11 -21.55 16.81
C LYS A 47 16.79 -21.99 16.17
N GLN A 48 16.01 -22.85 16.85
CA GLN A 48 14.71 -23.31 16.38
C GLN A 48 13.69 -22.18 16.36
N LYS A 49 13.62 -21.38 17.44
CA LYS A 49 12.72 -20.21 17.53
C LYS A 49 13.06 -19.16 16.49
N LEU A 50 14.36 -18.89 16.26
CA LEU A 50 14.81 -17.96 15.24
C LEU A 50 14.41 -18.43 13.84
N ARG A 51 14.60 -19.73 13.52
CA ARG A 51 14.17 -20.30 12.24
C ARG A 51 12.66 -20.19 12.03
N ALA A 52 11.87 -20.52 13.05
CA ALA A 52 10.41 -20.39 12.99
C ALA A 52 9.97 -18.94 12.76
N PHE A 53 10.59 -17.99 13.46
CA PHE A 53 10.33 -16.56 13.29
C PHE A 53 10.64 -16.10 11.85
N LEU A 54 11.80 -16.49 11.32
CA LEU A 54 12.21 -16.14 9.95
C LEU A 54 11.28 -16.75 8.89
N ALA A 55 10.84 -18.01 9.09
CA ALA A 55 9.89 -18.67 8.20
C ALA A 55 8.54 -17.94 8.19
N GLN A 56 7.99 -17.65 9.37
CA GLN A 56 6.73 -16.91 9.49
C GLN A 56 6.83 -15.49 8.91
N ARG A 57 7.99 -14.84 9.06
CA ARG A 57 8.25 -13.54 8.43
C ARG A 57 8.24 -13.65 6.90
N LYS A 58 8.90 -14.67 6.34
CA LYS A 58 8.94 -14.90 4.88
C LYS A 58 7.54 -15.12 4.33
N GLU A 59 6.70 -15.89 5.04
CA GLU A 59 5.32 -16.12 4.64
C GLU A 59 4.48 -14.83 4.67
N ARG A 60 4.61 -14.01 5.72
CA ARG A 60 3.94 -12.70 5.78
C ARG A 60 4.33 -11.77 4.63
N VAL A 61 5.62 -11.73 4.26
CA VAL A 61 6.09 -10.94 3.11
C VAL A 61 5.47 -11.46 1.82
N ARG A 62 5.39 -12.79 1.65
CA ARG A 62 4.77 -13.41 0.47
C ARG A 62 3.28 -13.09 0.38
N GLN A 63 2.54 -13.16 1.48
CA GLN A 63 1.12 -12.83 1.53
C GLN A 63 0.88 -11.36 1.18
N LYS A 64 1.69 -10.44 1.71
CA LYS A 64 1.60 -9.01 1.37
C LYS A 64 1.86 -8.76 -0.11
N ALA A 65 2.90 -9.37 -0.68
CA ALA A 65 3.20 -9.25 -2.10
C ALA A 65 2.04 -9.77 -2.99
N ARG A 66 1.37 -10.85 -2.58
CA ARG A 66 0.18 -11.36 -3.27
C ARG A 66 -1.00 -10.38 -3.19
N GLN A 67 -1.26 -9.82 -2.01
CA GLN A 67 -2.29 -8.80 -1.82
C GLN A 67 -2.03 -7.56 -2.68
N GLU A 68 -0.80 -7.05 -2.68
CA GLU A 68 -0.41 -5.90 -3.51
C GLU A 68 -0.56 -6.18 -5.01
N THR A 69 -0.20 -7.40 -5.45
CA THR A 69 -0.40 -7.83 -6.84
C THR A 69 -1.88 -7.89 -7.20
N GLN A 70 -2.72 -8.41 -6.30
CA GLN A 70 -4.16 -8.47 -6.53
C GLN A 70 -4.78 -7.08 -6.58
N GLU A 71 -4.44 -6.21 -5.63
CA GLU A 71 -4.88 -4.81 -5.64
C GLU A 71 -4.49 -4.11 -6.94
N GLN A 72 -3.29 -4.37 -7.46
CA GLN A 72 -2.85 -3.79 -8.72
C GLN A 72 -3.68 -4.29 -9.91
N LYS A 73 -3.99 -5.59 -9.96
CA LYS A 73 -4.90 -6.16 -10.98
C LYS A 73 -6.29 -5.54 -10.89
N ASP A 74 -6.82 -5.40 -9.68
CA ASP A 74 -8.14 -4.82 -9.45
C ASP A 74 -8.18 -3.34 -9.88
N ARG A 75 -7.11 -2.57 -9.59
CA ARG A 75 -6.97 -1.19 -10.07
C ARG A 75 -6.94 -1.10 -11.59
N GLN A 76 -6.19 -1.98 -12.26
CA GLN A 76 -6.15 -2.04 -13.72
C GLN A 76 -7.53 -2.38 -14.30
N GLN A 77 -8.23 -3.36 -13.71
CA GLN A 77 -9.56 -3.74 -14.17
C GLN A 77 -10.55 -2.59 -14.01
N ARG A 78 -10.56 -1.91 -12.85
CA ARG A 78 -11.39 -0.71 -12.63
C ARG A 78 -11.07 0.37 -13.66
N SER A 79 -9.80 0.64 -13.92
CA SER A 79 -9.37 1.63 -14.92
C SER A 79 -9.90 1.29 -16.32
N LYS A 80 -9.84 0.01 -16.74
CA LYS A 80 -10.40 -0.43 -18.02
C LYS A 80 -11.91 -0.22 -18.07
N THR A 81 -12.63 -0.62 -17.02
CA THR A 81 -14.08 -0.43 -16.95
C THR A 81 -14.47 1.05 -17.05
N THR A 82 -13.80 1.92 -16.31
CA THR A 82 -14.04 3.38 -16.37
C THR A 82 -13.73 3.95 -17.75
N TYR A 83 -12.64 3.51 -18.39
CA TYR A 83 -12.30 3.94 -19.76
C TYR A 83 -13.40 3.60 -20.77
N HIS A 84 -13.90 2.35 -20.74
CA HIS A 84 -14.98 1.94 -21.64
C HIS A 84 -16.29 2.67 -21.36
N ALA A 85 -16.63 2.90 -20.09
CA ALA A 85 -17.81 3.67 -19.71
C ALA A 85 -17.73 5.12 -20.25
N ASN A 86 -16.61 5.80 -20.06
CA ASN A 86 -16.40 7.16 -20.56
C ASN A 86 -16.44 7.23 -22.09
N ARG A 87 -15.82 6.24 -22.78
CA ARG A 87 -15.86 6.16 -24.25
C ARG A 87 -17.28 5.97 -24.78
N ASN A 88 -18.10 5.16 -24.10
CA ASN A 88 -19.49 4.93 -24.49
C ASN A 88 -20.35 6.18 -24.26
N GLN A 89 -20.14 6.90 -23.15
CA GLN A 89 -20.79 8.19 -22.90
C GLN A 89 -20.43 9.25 -23.95
N GLN A 90 -19.15 9.34 -24.33
CA GLN A 90 -18.71 10.24 -25.40
C GLN A 90 -19.37 9.89 -26.75
N LYS A 91 -19.41 8.60 -27.12
CA LYS A 91 -20.11 8.16 -28.34
C LYS A 91 -21.60 8.50 -28.32
N ALA A 92 -22.28 8.31 -27.18
CA ALA A 92 -23.69 8.67 -27.03
C ALA A 92 -23.90 10.19 -27.13
N LYS A 93 -23.00 11.00 -26.54
CA LYS A 93 -23.02 12.46 -26.65
C LYS A 93 -22.86 12.92 -28.10
N VAL A 94 -21.89 12.36 -28.84
CA VAL A 94 -21.66 12.66 -30.26
C VAL A 94 -22.87 12.28 -31.10
N LYS A 95 -23.45 11.08 -30.90
CA LYS A 95 -24.69 10.68 -31.60
C LYS A 95 -25.84 11.65 -31.34
N ARG A 96 -26.00 12.13 -30.10
CA ARG A 96 -27.05 13.10 -29.75
C ARG A 96 -26.84 14.42 -30.49
N ILE A 97 -25.62 14.95 -30.53
CA ILE A 97 -25.27 16.20 -31.21
C ILE A 97 -25.51 16.11 -32.74
N MET A 98 -25.11 14.99 -33.36
CA MET A 98 -25.32 14.73 -34.80
C MET A 98 -26.79 14.51 -35.15
N GLY A 99 -27.56 13.90 -34.24
CA GLY A 99 -29.01 13.71 -34.41
C GLY A 99 -29.80 15.02 -34.33
N SER A 100 -29.40 15.94 -33.43
CA SER A 100 -30.04 17.26 -33.30
C SER A 100 -29.72 18.22 -34.45
N SER A 101 -28.55 18.10 -35.08
CA SER A 101 -28.16 18.92 -36.24
C SER A 101 -28.86 18.48 -37.54
N SER A 102 -29.30 17.23 -37.63
CA SER A 102 -30.05 16.73 -38.79
C SER A 102 -31.54 17.11 -38.78
N SER A 103 -32.08 17.56 -37.64
CA SER A 103 -33.48 17.99 -37.47
C SER A 103 -33.71 19.49 -37.66
N GLU A 104 -32.67 20.32 -37.71
CA GLU A 104 -32.80 21.78 -37.91
C GLU A 104 -32.76 22.21 -39.39
N GLN A 105 -32.42 21.31 -40.32
CA GLN A 105 -32.36 21.62 -41.77
C GLN A 105 -33.67 21.34 -42.53
N LYS A 106 -34.76 21.00 -41.84
CA LYS A 106 -36.10 20.83 -42.42
C LYS A 106 -37.07 21.86 -41.84
N LYS A 107 -36.87 23.13 -42.15
CA LYS A 107 -37.91 24.17 -42.09
C LYS A 107 -37.73 25.11 -43.27
#